data_AF-A0A3D0YSZ1-F1
#
_entry.id   AF-A0A3D0YSZ1-F1
#
_cell.length_a   1.000
_cell.length_b   1.000
_cell.length_c   1.000
_cell.angle_alpha   90.00
_cell.angle_beta   90.00
_cell.angle_gamma   90.00
#
_symmetry.space_group_name_H-M   'P 1'
#
loop_
_entity.id
_entity.type
_entity.pdbx_description
1 polymer ?
#
loop_
_entity_poly.entity_id
_entity_poly.type
_entity_poly.pdbx_seq_one_letter_code
_entity_poly.pdbx_strand_id
1 'polypeptide(L)'
;MGSKPAPPSKRTRHHLVPSSRCTINDEHRRGNIKVVPRELHETWHTLFHNMTPYEIVLCVILLWAPLGFFRTVRIQAVWEFSEYSYTLSRKHKLPSRAILVYENQYAKYQEQWEMLFGKRTFIDVIAEIVEYWSPKGYFKSVELHAKDNGDNYYYDYHHEED
;
A
#
# COMPACT_ATOMS: atom_id res chain seq x y z
N MET A 1 -5.51 37.78 -17.00
CA MET A 1 -6.50 37.26 -16.04
C MET A 1 -5.77 36.27 -15.14
N GLY A 2 -5.56 36.62 -13.87
CA GLY A 2 -4.88 35.73 -12.91
C GLY A 2 -5.88 34.70 -12.38
N SER A 3 -5.58 33.42 -12.57
CA SER A 3 -6.29 32.31 -11.94
C SER A 3 -6.16 32.45 -10.42
N LYS A 4 -7.30 32.60 -9.72
CA LYS A 4 -7.32 32.50 -8.26
C LYS A 4 -6.87 31.09 -7.86
N PRO A 5 -6.00 30.95 -6.85
CA PRO A 5 -5.65 29.63 -6.33
C PRO A 5 -6.91 28.94 -5.82
N ALA A 6 -7.09 27.67 -6.17
CA ALA A 6 -8.18 26.86 -5.65
C ALA A 6 -8.11 26.83 -4.11
N PRO A 7 -9.25 26.90 -3.41
CA PRO A 7 -9.26 26.84 -1.95
C PRO A 7 -8.61 25.52 -1.49
N PRO A 8 -7.83 25.52 -0.40
CA PRO A 8 -7.20 24.31 0.11
C PRO A 8 -8.27 23.26 0.41
N SER A 9 -8.09 22.04 -0.11
CA SER A 9 -8.99 20.92 0.14
C SER A 9 -9.19 20.73 1.65
N LYS A 10 -10.44 20.49 2.10
CA LYS A 10 -10.71 20.15 3.50
C LYS A 10 -9.82 18.96 3.90
N ARG A 11 -9.13 19.05 5.05
CA ARG A 11 -8.32 17.93 5.58
C ARG A 11 -9.18 17.01 6.43
N THR A 12 -8.87 15.71 6.44
CA THR A 12 -9.57 14.69 7.22
C THR A 12 -8.58 13.72 7.86
N ARG A 13 -9.03 12.99 8.89
CA ARG A 13 -8.27 11.92 9.54
C ARG A 13 -8.47 10.62 8.77
N HIS A 14 -7.38 9.98 8.38
CA HIS A 14 -7.34 8.68 7.72
C HIS A 14 -6.71 7.64 8.64
N HIS A 15 -7.29 6.44 8.70
CA HIS A 15 -6.69 5.30 9.40
C HIS A 15 -5.82 4.50 8.42
N LEU A 16 -4.52 4.40 8.68
CA LEU A 16 -3.55 3.70 7.82
C LEU A 16 -3.83 2.19 7.79
N VAL A 17 -4.13 1.61 8.95
CA VAL A 17 -4.78 0.31 9.11
C VAL A 17 -6.25 0.56 9.45
N PRO A 18 -7.22 0.01 8.70
CA PRO A 18 -8.64 0.24 8.94
C PRO A 18 -9.05 -0.05 10.38
N SER A 19 -9.90 0.81 10.95
CA SER A 19 -10.34 0.69 12.35
C SER A 19 -11.04 -0.64 12.65
N SER A 20 -11.75 -1.20 11.67
CA SER A 20 -12.39 -2.52 11.72
C SER A 20 -11.39 -3.69 11.80
N ARG A 21 -10.11 -3.43 11.58
CA ARG A 21 -9.00 -4.40 11.62
C ARG A 21 -8.07 -4.18 12.81
N CYS A 22 -8.41 -3.26 13.72
CA CYS A 22 -7.64 -2.99 14.93
C CYS A 22 -8.31 -3.67 16.13
N THR A 23 -7.51 -4.30 16.97
CA THR A 23 -7.93 -5.03 18.18
C THR A 23 -7.75 -4.16 19.43
N ILE A 24 -6.79 -3.24 19.43
CA ILE A 24 -6.46 -2.39 20.57
C ILE A 24 -7.25 -1.07 20.50
N ASN A 25 -7.77 -0.59 21.64
CA ASN A 25 -8.52 0.68 21.75
C ASN A 25 -7.61 1.93 21.78
N ASP A 26 -8.21 3.08 21.41
CA ASP A 26 -7.62 4.31 20.85
C ASP A 26 -6.35 4.91 21.48
N GLU A 27 -6.03 4.69 22.76
CA GLU A 27 -4.88 5.35 23.39
C GLU A 27 -3.52 4.91 22.82
N HIS A 28 -3.44 3.69 22.26
CA HIS A 28 -2.24 3.16 21.58
C HIS A 28 -2.23 3.42 20.07
N ARG A 29 -3.27 4.05 19.50
CA ARG A 29 -3.40 4.29 18.05
C ARG A 29 -2.67 5.54 17.55
N ARG A 30 -1.82 6.16 18.39
CA ARG A 30 -1.14 7.44 18.09
C ARG A 30 -0.28 7.41 16.81
N GLY A 31 0.05 6.24 16.26
CA GLY A 31 0.75 6.07 14.97
C GLY A 31 -0.11 5.60 13.79
N ASN A 32 -1.41 5.30 13.99
CA ASN A 32 -2.28 4.74 12.94
C ASN A 32 -3.14 5.78 12.21
N ILE A 33 -3.07 7.04 12.62
CA ILE A 33 -3.90 8.11 12.05
C ILE A 33 -3.03 9.13 11.34
N LYS A 34 -3.36 9.41 10.07
CA LYS A 34 -2.71 10.44 9.25
C LYS A 34 -3.73 11.51 8.84
N VAL A 35 -3.33 12.78 8.84
CA VAL A 35 -4.20 13.87 8.38
C VAL A 35 -3.90 14.20 6.92
N VAL A 36 -4.83 13.91 6.03
CA VAL A 36 -4.66 14.03 4.57
C VAL A 36 -5.75 14.93 3.95
N PRO A 37 -5.53 15.49 2.75
CA PRO A 37 -6.60 16.02 1.90
C PRO A 37 -7.78 15.05 1.79
N ARG A 38 -9.00 15.58 1.90
CA ARG A 38 -10.23 14.76 1.83
C ARG A 38 -10.37 14.02 0.50
N GLU A 39 -9.97 14.66 -0.60
CA GLU A 39 -9.97 14.04 -1.92
C GLU A 39 -9.07 12.80 -1.95
N LEU A 40 -7.82 12.91 -1.48
CA LEU A 40 -6.90 11.76 -1.38
C LEU A 40 -7.47 10.65 -0.46
N HIS A 41 -8.13 11.01 0.64
CA HIS A 41 -8.80 10.04 1.50
C HIS A 41 -9.92 9.28 0.79
N GLU A 42 -10.81 9.99 0.09
CA GLU A 42 -11.92 9.38 -0.65
C GLU A 42 -11.40 8.52 -1.82
N THR A 43 -10.37 8.99 -2.52
CA THR A 43 -9.68 8.23 -3.58
C THR A 43 -9.04 6.96 -3.04
N TRP A 44 -8.35 7.04 -1.90
CA TRP A 44 -7.75 5.89 -1.21
C TRP A 44 -8.81 4.83 -0.87
N HIS A 45 -9.91 5.23 -0.24
CA HIS A 45 -10.98 4.28 0.12
C HIS A 45 -11.75 3.73 -1.08
N THR A 46 -11.82 4.48 -2.19
CA THR A 46 -12.38 3.96 -3.44
C THR A 46 -11.52 2.82 -3.99
N LEU A 47 -10.20 2.97 -3.95
CA LEU A 47 -9.29 1.99 -4.51
C LEU A 47 -9.07 0.80 -3.58
N PHE A 48 -8.83 1.04 -2.29
CA PHE A 48 -8.36 0.01 -1.35
C PHE A 48 -9.38 -0.43 -0.31
N HIS A 49 -10.55 0.22 -0.24
CA HIS A 49 -11.62 -0.12 0.70
C HIS A 49 -11.13 -0.24 2.15
N ASN A 50 -11.14 -1.47 2.68
CA ASN A 50 -10.75 -1.87 4.03
C ASN A 50 -9.54 -2.81 4.02
N MET A 51 -8.69 -2.75 2.99
CA MET A 51 -7.41 -3.43 2.99
C MET A 51 -6.46 -2.81 4.02
N THR A 52 -5.69 -3.65 4.68
CA THR A 52 -4.48 -3.27 5.41
C THR A 52 -3.33 -2.93 4.45
N PRO A 53 -2.30 -2.18 4.88
CA PRO A 53 -1.14 -1.87 4.03
C PRO A 53 -0.48 -3.14 3.44
N TYR A 54 -0.36 -4.21 4.23
CA TYR A 54 0.15 -5.49 3.77
C TYR A 54 -0.70 -6.11 2.65
N GLU A 55 -2.03 -6.10 2.80
CA GLU A 55 -2.95 -6.61 1.76
C GLU A 55 -2.87 -5.78 0.47
N ILE A 56 -2.73 -4.46 0.57
CA ILE A 56 -2.55 -3.58 -0.59
C ILE A 56 -1.27 -3.97 -1.34
N VAL A 57 -0.14 -4.09 -0.62
CA VAL A 57 1.15 -4.47 -1.21
C VAL A 57 1.04 -5.84 -1.91
N LEU A 58 0.34 -6.80 -1.31
CA LEU A 58 0.09 -8.10 -1.96
C LEU A 58 -0.79 -7.99 -3.20
N CYS A 59 -1.81 -7.13 -3.22
CA CYS A 59 -2.63 -6.92 -4.43
C CYS A 59 -1.78 -6.34 -5.56
N VAL A 60 -0.94 -5.34 -5.26
CA VAL A 60 -0.03 -4.74 -6.24
C VAL A 60 0.87 -5.82 -6.84
N ILE A 61 1.50 -6.66 -6.01
CA ILE A 61 2.47 -7.67 -6.46
C ILE A 61 1.81 -8.82 -7.22
N LEU A 62 0.68 -9.32 -6.71
CA LEU A 62 0.12 -10.60 -7.15
C LEU A 62 -0.98 -10.46 -8.19
N LEU A 63 -1.67 -9.32 -8.24
CA LEU A 63 -2.86 -9.14 -9.08
C LEU A 63 -2.70 -8.04 -10.13
N TRP A 64 -2.00 -6.95 -9.81
CA TRP A 64 -2.01 -5.76 -10.67
C TRP A 64 -0.73 -5.57 -11.47
N ALA A 65 0.43 -5.94 -10.90
CA ALA A 65 1.68 -5.91 -11.63
C ALA A 65 1.69 -6.98 -12.75
N PRO A 66 2.25 -6.66 -13.94
CA PRO A 66 2.39 -7.62 -15.01
C PRO A 66 3.13 -8.89 -14.56
N LEU A 67 2.75 -10.03 -15.13
CA LEU A 67 3.41 -11.31 -14.83
C LEU A 67 4.92 -11.22 -15.11
N GLY A 68 5.71 -11.56 -14.09
CA GLY A 68 7.16 -11.51 -14.18
C GLY A 68 7.78 -10.12 -13.98
N PHE A 69 6.98 -9.09 -13.64
CA PHE A 69 7.49 -7.80 -13.19
C PHE A 69 8.37 -7.98 -11.94
N PHE A 70 7.84 -8.61 -10.89
CA PHE A 70 8.61 -8.95 -9.69
C PHE A 70 9.40 -10.26 -9.86
N ARG A 71 10.68 -10.22 -9.48
CA ARG A 71 11.62 -11.36 -9.53
C ARG A 71 11.95 -11.89 -8.14
N THR A 72 12.13 -10.99 -7.19
CA THR A 72 12.31 -11.29 -5.77
C THR A 72 11.33 -10.44 -4.98
N VAL A 73 10.66 -11.07 -4.02
CA VAL A 73 9.80 -10.39 -3.04
C VAL A 73 9.98 -11.09 -1.71
N ARG A 74 10.34 -10.34 -0.68
CA ARG A 74 10.26 -10.76 0.72
C ARG A 74 9.63 -9.64 1.52
N ILE A 75 8.59 -9.96 2.27
CA ILE A 75 7.85 -8.99 3.07
C ILE A 75 7.66 -9.59 4.45
N GLN A 76 7.96 -8.80 5.48
CA GLN A 76 7.62 -9.08 6.86
C GLN A 76 6.95 -7.84 7.44
N ALA A 77 5.76 -8.03 8.02
CA ALA A 77 5.01 -6.98 8.68
C ALA A 77 4.43 -7.49 10.01
N VAL A 78 4.28 -6.60 10.96
CA VAL A 78 3.70 -6.87 12.27
C VAL A 78 2.72 -5.76 12.58
N TRP A 79 1.50 -6.13 12.97
CA TRP A 79 0.51 -5.18 13.45
C TRP A 79 -0.20 -5.74 14.67
N GLU A 80 -0.13 -4.99 15.77
CA GLU A 80 -0.61 -5.44 17.08
C GLU A 80 -0.05 -6.84 17.40
N PHE A 81 -0.89 -7.87 17.50
CA PHE A 81 -0.51 -9.24 17.83
C PHE A 81 -0.43 -10.16 16.60
N SER A 82 -0.49 -9.58 15.39
CA SER A 82 -0.49 -10.34 14.14
C SER A 82 0.82 -10.16 13.39
N GLU A 83 1.40 -11.29 12.98
CA GLU A 83 2.56 -11.34 12.09
C GLU A 83 2.13 -11.74 10.68
N TYR A 84 2.69 -11.04 9.69
CA TYR A 84 2.44 -11.29 8.29
C TYR A 84 3.77 -11.49 7.58
N SER A 85 3.86 -12.53 6.75
CA SER A 85 5.02 -12.75 5.92
C SER A 85 4.66 -13.27 4.54
N TYR A 86 5.38 -12.77 3.54
CA TYR A 86 5.29 -13.25 2.17
C TYR A 86 6.67 -13.38 1.55
N THR A 87 6.86 -14.46 0.79
CA THR A 87 8.03 -14.65 -0.05
C THR A 87 7.58 -15.17 -1.39
N LEU A 88 7.96 -14.46 -2.45
CA LEU A 88 7.70 -14.94 -3.80
C LEU A 88 8.57 -16.17 -4.05
N SER A 89 7.90 -17.30 -4.30
CA SER A 89 8.55 -18.57 -4.63
C SER A 89 8.00 -19.11 -5.94
N ARG A 90 8.77 -20.02 -6.58
CA ARG A 90 8.36 -20.67 -7.84
C ARG A 90 7.03 -21.43 -7.72
N LYS A 91 6.64 -21.85 -6.52
CA LYS A 91 5.36 -22.50 -6.21
C LYS A 91 4.49 -21.55 -5.41
N HIS A 92 4.21 -20.36 -5.95
CA HIS A 92 3.36 -19.41 -5.25
C HIS A 92 1.98 -20.05 -5.01
N LYS A 93 1.52 -20.02 -3.76
CA LYS A 93 0.12 -20.32 -3.45
C LYS A 93 -0.70 -19.12 -3.90
N LEU A 94 -1.77 -19.37 -4.64
CA LEU A 94 -2.72 -18.32 -5.03
C LEU A 94 -3.11 -17.49 -3.80
N PRO A 95 -3.31 -16.17 -3.95
CA PRO A 95 -3.79 -15.34 -2.86
C PRO A 95 -5.02 -15.97 -2.21
N SER A 96 -5.22 -15.69 -0.92
CA SER A 96 -6.45 -16.11 -0.26
C SER A 96 -7.66 -15.60 -1.06
N ARG A 97 -8.80 -16.30 -0.99
CA ARG A 97 -10.04 -15.83 -1.64
C ARG A 97 -10.40 -14.39 -1.27
N ALA A 98 -9.98 -13.92 -0.09
CA ALA A 98 -10.19 -12.56 0.36
C ALA A 98 -9.41 -11.50 -0.43
N ILE A 99 -8.28 -11.85 -1.05
CA ILE A 99 -7.49 -10.93 -1.88
C ILE A 99 -7.97 -10.97 -3.34
N LEU A 100 -8.39 -12.14 -3.84
CA LEU A 100 -8.82 -12.33 -5.23
C LEU A 100 -10.04 -11.46 -5.63
N VAL A 101 -10.88 -11.05 -4.68
CA VAL A 101 -12.01 -10.15 -4.97
C VAL A 101 -11.59 -8.79 -5.51
N TYR A 102 -10.31 -8.43 -5.40
CA TYR A 102 -9.74 -7.16 -5.83
C TYR A 102 -8.94 -7.24 -7.14
N GLU A 103 -9.00 -8.37 -7.85
CA GLU A 103 -8.26 -8.58 -9.11
C GLU A 103 -8.53 -7.47 -10.14
N ASN A 104 -9.80 -7.07 -10.28
CA ASN A 104 -10.20 -6.04 -11.25
C ASN A 104 -10.15 -4.61 -10.69
N GLN A 105 -9.73 -4.42 -9.44
CA GLN A 105 -9.82 -3.13 -8.75
C GLN A 105 -8.95 -2.07 -9.43
N TYR A 106 -7.71 -2.40 -9.76
CA TYR A 106 -6.78 -1.51 -10.47
C TYR A 106 -7.32 -1.10 -11.85
N ALA A 107 -7.78 -2.07 -12.65
CA ALA A 107 -8.32 -1.81 -13.98
C ALA A 107 -9.61 -0.97 -13.94
N LYS A 108 -10.43 -1.14 -12.90
CA LYS A 108 -11.69 -0.43 -12.72
C LYS A 108 -11.50 1.03 -12.29
N TYR A 109 -10.45 1.33 -11.53
CA TYR A 109 -10.24 2.61 -10.85
C TYR A 109 -8.93 3.29 -11.26
N GLN A 110 -8.65 3.34 -12.58
CA GLN A 110 -7.42 3.91 -13.12
C GLN A 110 -7.28 5.41 -12.82
N GLU A 111 -8.37 6.17 -12.84
CA GLU A 111 -8.34 7.61 -12.52
C GLU A 111 -7.91 7.83 -11.06
N GLN A 112 -8.45 7.04 -10.13
CA GLN A 112 -8.10 7.10 -8.72
C GLN A 112 -6.65 6.66 -8.47
N TRP A 113 -6.18 5.68 -9.22
CA TRP A 113 -4.77 5.30 -9.21
C TRP A 113 -3.87 6.45 -9.65
N GLU A 114 -4.16 7.09 -10.79
CA GLU A 114 -3.39 8.23 -11.31
C GLU A 114 -3.42 9.41 -10.33
N MET A 115 -4.54 9.66 -9.65
CA MET A 115 -4.63 10.70 -8.62
C MET A 115 -3.74 10.44 -7.40
N LEU A 116 -3.62 9.18 -6.97
CA LEU A 116 -2.81 8.82 -5.79
C LEU A 116 -1.33 8.71 -6.14
N PHE A 117 -1.02 8.04 -7.24
CA PHE A 117 0.33 7.59 -7.54
C PHE A 117 0.89 8.18 -8.83
N GLY A 118 0.06 8.75 -9.70
CA GLY A 118 0.44 9.17 -11.03
C GLY A 118 1.06 8.03 -11.83
N LYS A 119 2.11 8.36 -12.58
CA LYS A 119 2.85 7.43 -13.46
C LYS A 119 3.97 6.65 -12.76
N ARG A 120 3.92 6.53 -11.43
CA ARG A 120 4.91 5.79 -10.66
C ARG A 120 4.89 4.31 -11.04
N THR A 121 6.05 3.67 -10.96
CA THR A 121 6.14 2.22 -11.17
C THR A 121 5.50 1.47 -9.99
N PHE A 122 5.18 0.18 -10.17
CA PHE A 122 4.62 -0.61 -9.06
C PHE A 122 5.56 -0.72 -7.86
N ILE A 123 6.88 -0.68 -8.08
CA ILE A 123 7.84 -0.68 -6.97
C ILE A 123 7.82 0.65 -6.20
N ASP A 124 7.73 1.78 -6.91
CA ASP A 124 7.60 3.11 -6.30
C ASP A 124 6.30 3.24 -5.50
N VAL A 125 5.20 2.65 -6.01
CA VAL A 125 3.92 2.62 -5.30
C VAL A 125 4.03 1.79 -4.02
N ILE A 126 4.68 0.63 -4.07
CA ILE A 126 4.88 -0.17 -2.84
C ILE A 126 5.77 0.57 -1.85
N ALA A 127 6.84 1.21 -2.30
CA ALA A 127 7.69 2.03 -1.44
C ALA A 127 6.87 3.14 -0.77
N GLU A 128 6.02 3.85 -1.52
CA GLU A 128 5.13 4.87 -0.95
C GLU A 128 4.16 4.28 0.08
N ILE A 129 3.58 3.10 -0.19
CA ILE A 129 2.67 2.45 0.76
C ILE A 129 3.41 2.08 2.06
N VAL A 130 4.60 1.49 1.93
CA VAL A 130 5.43 1.05 3.04
C VAL A 130 5.86 2.24 3.90
N GLU A 131 6.36 3.31 3.29
CA GLU A 131 6.95 4.43 4.02
C GLU A 131 5.92 5.47 4.48
N TYR A 132 4.86 5.71 3.69
CA TYR A 132 3.94 6.84 3.91
C TYR A 132 2.50 6.45 4.22
N TRP A 133 2.07 5.27 3.81
CA TRP A 133 0.70 4.78 4.04
C TRP A 133 0.64 3.58 4.98
N SER A 134 1.67 3.40 5.80
CA SER A 134 1.68 2.42 6.87
C SER A 134 2.11 3.06 8.20
N PRO A 135 1.64 2.54 9.34
CA PRO A 135 2.14 2.97 10.65
C PRO A 135 3.65 2.72 10.79
N LYS A 136 4.37 3.58 11.54
CA LYS A 136 5.80 3.34 11.84
C LYS A 136 5.96 1.95 12.50
N GLY A 137 6.89 1.16 11.98
CA GLY A 137 7.16 -0.20 12.45
C GLY A 137 6.15 -1.27 12.01
N TYR A 138 5.14 -0.91 11.19
CA TYR A 138 4.21 -1.89 10.61
C TYR A 138 4.94 -2.88 9.72
N PHE A 139 5.72 -2.41 8.75
CA PHE A 139 6.65 -3.25 8.01
C PHE A 139 7.95 -3.38 8.81
N LYS A 140 8.42 -4.61 9.00
CA LYS A 140 9.72 -4.91 9.63
C LYS A 140 10.82 -5.02 8.58
N SER A 141 10.51 -5.68 7.46
CA SER A 141 11.40 -5.73 6.30
C SER A 141 10.62 -5.87 4.99
N VAL A 142 11.11 -5.26 3.92
CA VAL A 142 10.59 -5.37 2.56
C VAL A 142 11.75 -5.38 1.58
N GLU A 143 11.93 -6.48 0.84
CA GLU A 143 12.91 -6.65 -0.24
C GLU A 143 12.15 -6.90 -1.55
N LEU A 144 12.32 -6.03 -2.54
CA LEU A 144 11.71 -6.16 -3.86
C LEU A 144 12.76 -5.97 -4.95
N HIS A 145 12.85 -6.96 -5.84
CA HIS A 145 13.57 -6.81 -7.11
C HIS A 145 12.56 -6.94 -8.25
N ALA A 146 12.52 -5.94 -9.13
CA ALA A 146 11.64 -5.91 -10.28
C ALA A 146 12.40 -5.67 -11.58
N LYS A 147 11.79 -6.06 -12.69
CA LYS A 147 12.27 -5.79 -14.04
C LYS A 147 11.13 -5.30 -14.93
N ASP A 148 11.32 -4.14 -15.54
CA ASP A 148 10.38 -3.55 -16.49
C ASP A 148 11.11 -3.07 -17.74
N ASN A 149 10.67 -3.52 -18.92
CA ASN A 149 11.23 -3.12 -20.22
C ASN A 149 12.76 -3.15 -20.38
N GLY A 150 13.46 -3.97 -19.58
CA GLY A 150 14.92 -4.09 -19.60
C GLY A 150 15.60 -3.47 -18.39
N ASP A 151 14.94 -2.52 -17.72
CA ASP A 151 15.43 -1.86 -16.53
C ASP A 151 15.19 -2.71 -15.28
N ASN A 152 16.15 -2.67 -14.36
CA ASN A 152 16.04 -3.36 -13.07
C ASN A 152 15.79 -2.33 -11.97
N TYR A 153 14.85 -2.65 -11.09
CA TYR A 153 14.48 -1.82 -9.96
C TYR A 153 14.67 -2.60 -8.67
N TYR A 154 15.10 -1.90 -7.63
CA TYR A 154 15.43 -2.46 -6.33
C TYR A 154 14.84 -1.57 -5.25
N TYR A 155 14.16 -2.20 -4.30
CA TYR A 155 13.67 -1.54 -3.09
C TYR A 155 13.97 -2.44 -1.91
N ASP A 156 14.68 -1.88 -0.93
CA ASP A 156 15.03 -2.53 0.32
C ASP A 156 14.67 -1.59 1.46
N TYR A 157 13.86 -2.08 2.38
CA TYR A 157 13.44 -1.37 3.57
C TYR A 157 13.61 -2.28 4.78
N HIS A 158 14.24 -1.74 5.81
CA HIS A 158 14.40 -2.37 7.12
C HIS A 158 14.02 -1.37 8.21
N HIS A 159 13.14 -1.79 9.12
CA HIS A 159 12.80 -0.97 10.26
C HIS A 159 13.83 -1.15 11.37
N GLU A 160 14.57 -0.09 11.68
CA GLU A 160 15.42 -0.02 12.87
C GLU A 160 14.55 0.34 14.08
N GLU A 161 14.61 -0.48 15.14
CA GLU A 161 14.00 -0.16 16.42
C GLU A 161 14.96 0.79 17.18
N ASP A 162 14.59 2.06 17.27
CA ASP A 162 15.25 3.07 18.14
C ASP A 162 14.89 2.85 19.61
#